data_AF-A0A8H7H900-F1
#
_entry.id   AF-A0A8H7H900-F1
#
_cell.length_a   1.000
_cell.length_b   1.000
_cell.length_c   1.000
_cell.angle_alpha   90.00
_cell.angle_beta   90.00
_cell.angle_gamma   90.00
#
_symmetry.space_group_name_H-M   'P 1'
#
loop_
_entity.id
_entity.type
_entity.pdbx_description
1 polymer ?
#
loop_
_entity_poly.entity_id
_entity_poly.type
_entity_poly.pdbx_seq_one_letter_code
_entity_poly.pdbx_strand_id
1 'polypeptide(L)'
;MHALTPPRARPHLYYAHTHIWTYLAPYTRLYRPDRYAQFRFSQEVIERCLSHAHRLVAYVQWLAIEANAELARFVEFIKFMRSEIQKAIEPDLNARPPGQTQVQYDTLEAMAYIEQGLLESALTAWFTGLGPRTYPGELSHATPPTMREAIEQARRALDGKDDATVCLFLCDVVRKGKEPAQVQGGRSLLAEYPERNILVMVDELAKGCAEVCEVAAGATTRGAQVDGVSVRAGDSEDPKNEGEIAEKQRELARECTWPSQEPVARPETYVVTRVKRDSGREYRAFRWSLCLLRIRPEHEAQAQERAGVVIECKVNGIDVEILDIGFFDDNQLLVIIRTRGRAHIGMIYYRELGWTEDVWGGQEVVSREGLIEVVMHYHETDRVGLAQLAQTIARSRELQGCGTGPAQLAVNGRRGRRTACVLDSGGVVEVLDMELEGGEEEAESESERE
;
A
#
# COMPACT_ATOMS: atom_id res chain seq x y z
N MET A 1 -17.50 -10.04 -14.60
CA MET A 1 -18.80 -9.42 -14.25
C MET A 1 -19.21 -9.56 -12.77
N HIS A 2 -18.49 -10.34 -11.93
CA HIS A 2 -18.92 -10.65 -10.55
C HIS A 2 -18.66 -9.60 -9.45
N ALA A 3 -18.20 -8.39 -9.78
CA ALA A 3 -17.84 -7.39 -8.77
C ALA A 3 -18.20 -5.94 -9.15
N LEU A 4 -19.31 -5.73 -9.88
CA LEU A 4 -19.87 -4.37 -10.05
C LEU A 4 -20.99 -4.06 -9.05
N THR A 5 -21.43 -5.05 -8.25
CA THR A 5 -22.29 -4.86 -7.06
C THR A 5 -22.39 -6.19 -6.29
N PRO A 6 -21.78 -6.35 -5.09
CA PRO A 6 -22.17 -7.43 -4.19
C PRO A 6 -23.45 -7.04 -3.43
N PRO A 7 -24.30 -8.00 -3.05
CA PRO A 7 -25.53 -7.71 -2.34
C PRO A 7 -25.22 -7.23 -0.91
N ARG A 8 -25.79 -6.08 -0.54
CA ARG A 8 -25.98 -5.55 0.82
C ARG A 8 -24.80 -4.99 1.61
N ALA A 9 -23.62 -4.75 1.02
CA ALA A 9 -22.62 -3.94 1.70
C ALA A 9 -21.76 -3.09 0.75
N ARG A 10 -21.98 -1.76 0.87
CA ARG A 10 -21.09 -0.65 0.47
C ARG A 10 -21.05 -0.24 -1.02
N PRO A 11 -22.01 0.59 -1.46
CA PRO A 11 -21.82 1.54 -2.57
C PRO A 11 -20.67 2.54 -2.32
N HIS A 12 -20.17 2.65 -1.08
CA HIS A 12 -19.20 3.65 -0.65
C HIS A 12 -17.82 3.56 -1.33
N LEU A 13 -17.44 2.45 -1.97
CA LEU A 13 -16.13 2.29 -2.63
C LEU A 13 -16.04 3.02 -3.99
N TYR A 14 -17.13 3.07 -4.75
CA TYR A 14 -17.20 3.89 -5.98
C TYR A 14 -17.36 5.38 -5.66
N TYR A 15 -18.04 5.70 -4.55
CA TYR A 15 -18.08 7.05 -4.00
C TYR A 15 -16.74 7.48 -3.37
N ALA A 16 -15.92 6.56 -2.87
CA ALA A 16 -14.59 6.85 -2.30
C ALA A 16 -13.56 7.27 -3.37
N HIS A 17 -13.63 6.71 -4.58
CA HIS A 17 -12.75 7.13 -5.69
C HIS A 17 -13.14 8.50 -6.26
N THR A 18 -14.44 8.81 -6.32
CA THR A 18 -14.91 10.18 -6.60
C THR A 18 -14.63 11.14 -5.42
N HIS A 19 -14.42 10.62 -4.21
CA HIS A 19 -14.05 11.38 -3.01
C HIS A 19 -12.67 12.06 -3.12
N ILE A 20 -11.67 11.39 -3.71
CA ILE A 20 -10.33 11.98 -3.93
C ILE A 20 -10.45 13.21 -4.84
N TRP A 21 -11.24 13.10 -5.92
CA TRP A 21 -11.43 14.19 -6.89
C TRP A 21 -12.36 15.30 -6.40
N THR A 22 -13.36 14.97 -5.57
CA THR A 22 -14.24 15.96 -4.94
C THR A 22 -13.59 16.68 -3.76
N TYR A 23 -12.50 16.14 -3.19
CA TYR A 23 -11.60 16.91 -2.34
C TYR A 23 -10.61 17.76 -3.15
N LEU A 24 -10.15 17.35 -4.33
CA LEU A 24 -9.20 18.14 -5.11
C LEU A 24 -9.85 19.33 -5.84
N ALA A 25 -11.07 19.18 -6.33
CA ALA A 25 -11.68 20.18 -7.21
C ALA A 25 -12.14 21.50 -6.53
N PRO A 26 -12.64 21.51 -5.28
CA PRO A 26 -12.84 22.76 -4.54
C PRO A 26 -11.51 23.43 -4.20
N TYR A 27 -10.42 22.67 -4.07
CA TYR A 27 -9.09 23.20 -3.73
C TYR A 27 -8.40 23.81 -4.95
N THR A 28 -8.60 23.28 -6.15
CA THR A 28 -8.09 23.89 -7.39
C THR A 28 -8.83 25.16 -7.78
N ARG A 29 -10.14 25.28 -7.51
CA ARG A 29 -10.93 26.47 -7.88
C ARG A 29 -11.11 27.52 -6.78
N LEU A 30 -11.03 27.19 -5.48
CA LEU A 30 -11.42 28.13 -4.40
C LEU A 30 -10.36 28.41 -3.32
N TYR A 31 -9.25 27.67 -3.21
CA TYR A 31 -8.24 27.95 -2.17
C TYR A 31 -6.80 27.70 -2.65
N ARG A 32 -6.13 28.78 -3.10
CA ARG A 32 -4.68 28.89 -3.40
C ARG A 32 -4.13 27.88 -4.45
N PRO A 33 -4.31 28.14 -5.76
CA PRO A 33 -3.60 27.42 -6.82
C PRO A 33 -2.09 27.32 -6.59
N ASP A 34 -1.51 28.29 -5.88
CA ASP A 34 -0.07 28.34 -5.54
C ASP A 34 0.43 27.10 -4.80
N ARG A 35 -0.39 26.45 -3.96
CA ARG A 35 0.06 25.30 -3.15
C ARG A 35 0.24 24.01 -3.96
N TYR A 36 -0.48 23.87 -5.06
CA TYR A 36 -0.44 22.67 -5.89
C TYR A 36 0.21 22.91 -7.26
N ALA A 37 0.63 24.14 -7.55
CA ALA A 37 1.32 24.50 -8.78
C ALA A 37 2.55 23.62 -9.04
N GLN A 38 3.27 23.22 -7.99
CA GLN A 38 4.45 22.34 -8.10
C GLN A 38 4.14 20.95 -8.68
N PHE A 39 2.91 20.46 -8.51
CA PHE A 39 2.47 19.15 -9.03
C PHE A 39 1.92 19.22 -10.45
N ARG A 40 1.82 20.42 -11.04
CA ARG A 40 1.40 20.66 -12.43
C ARG A 40 0.07 19.98 -12.81
N PHE A 41 -0.89 19.97 -11.89
CA PHE A 41 -2.23 19.47 -12.19
C PHE A 41 -2.87 20.22 -13.36
N SER A 42 -3.26 19.49 -14.41
CA SER A 42 -3.99 20.09 -15.53
C SER A 42 -5.46 20.28 -15.14
N GLN A 43 -5.89 21.53 -15.01
CA GLN A 43 -7.28 21.86 -14.71
C GLN A 43 -8.24 21.30 -15.77
N GLU A 44 -7.86 21.36 -17.05
CA GLU A 44 -8.66 20.84 -18.16
C GLU A 44 -8.88 19.33 -18.03
N VAL A 45 -7.81 18.57 -17.77
CA VAL A 45 -7.91 17.10 -17.63
C VAL A 45 -8.75 16.73 -16.42
N ILE A 46 -8.61 17.45 -15.30
CA ILE A 46 -9.42 17.23 -14.10
C ILE A 46 -10.90 17.52 -14.37
N GLU A 47 -11.22 18.63 -15.02
CA GLU A 47 -12.60 18.98 -15.40
C GLU A 47 -13.22 17.95 -16.35
N ARG A 48 -12.43 17.47 -17.31
CA ARG A 48 -12.81 16.36 -18.20
C ARG A 48 -13.11 15.07 -17.41
N CYS A 49 -12.23 14.68 -16.48
CA CYS A 49 -12.44 13.51 -15.62
C CYS A 49 -13.72 13.65 -14.77
N LEU A 50 -13.94 14.82 -14.18
CA LEU A 50 -15.13 15.09 -13.39
C LEU A 50 -16.41 15.00 -14.24
N SER A 51 -16.37 15.52 -15.48
CA SER A 51 -17.46 15.39 -16.42
C SER A 51 -17.76 13.93 -16.77
N HIS A 52 -16.73 13.13 -17.10
CA HIS A 52 -16.90 11.69 -17.35
C HIS A 52 -17.44 10.94 -16.12
N ALA A 53 -16.95 11.26 -14.91
CA ALA A 53 -17.44 10.65 -13.68
C ALA A 53 -18.91 10.99 -13.42
N HIS A 54 -19.33 12.24 -13.62
CA HIS A 54 -20.72 12.66 -13.47
C HIS A 54 -21.64 11.91 -14.45
N ARG A 55 -21.25 11.86 -15.73
CA ARG A 55 -21.99 11.10 -16.76
C ARG A 55 -22.07 9.63 -16.40
N LEU A 56 -20.94 9.01 -16.05
CA LEU A 56 -20.88 7.59 -15.68
C LEU A 56 -21.83 7.26 -14.52
N VAL A 57 -21.88 8.09 -13.47
CA VAL A 57 -22.82 7.90 -12.35
C VAL A 57 -24.26 7.84 -12.84
N ALA A 58 -24.66 8.77 -13.72
CA ALA A 58 -26.02 8.79 -14.23
C ALA A 58 -26.33 7.61 -15.16
N TYR A 59 -25.39 7.21 -16.03
CA TYR A 59 -25.55 6.01 -16.87
C TYR A 59 -25.62 4.73 -16.03
N VAL A 60 -24.84 4.60 -14.97
CA VAL A 60 -24.91 3.44 -14.06
C VAL A 60 -26.25 3.39 -13.33
N GLN A 61 -26.81 4.54 -12.96
CA GLN A 61 -28.15 4.59 -12.37
C GLN A 61 -29.22 4.12 -13.36
N TRP A 62 -29.14 4.57 -14.60
CA TRP A 62 -30.08 4.14 -15.64
C TRP A 62 -29.93 2.66 -15.97
N LEU A 63 -28.71 2.15 -16.05
CA LEU A 63 -28.44 0.73 -16.18
C LEU A 63 -29.08 -0.07 -15.04
N ALA A 64 -29.00 0.43 -13.80
CA ALA A 64 -29.63 -0.23 -12.66
C ALA A 64 -31.16 -0.26 -12.79
N ILE A 65 -31.78 0.82 -13.27
CA ILE A 65 -33.23 0.86 -13.55
C ILE A 65 -33.59 -0.18 -14.61
N GLU A 66 -32.86 -0.19 -15.74
CA GLU A 66 -33.10 -1.13 -16.85
C GLU A 66 -32.88 -2.59 -16.41
N ALA A 67 -31.83 -2.86 -15.63
CA ALA A 67 -31.55 -4.19 -15.10
C ALA A 67 -32.63 -4.68 -14.14
N ASN A 68 -33.16 -3.80 -13.29
CA ASN A 68 -34.29 -4.14 -12.42
C ASN A 68 -35.58 -4.39 -13.22
N ALA A 69 -35.84 -3.61 -14.27
CA ALA A 69 -36.99 -3.81 -15.14
C ALA A 69 -36.89 -5.12 -15.94
N GLU A 70 -35.70 -5.45 -16.47
CA GLU A 70 -35.47 -6.73 -17.14
C GLU A 70 -35.56 -7.92 -16.17
N LEU A 71 -35.02 -7.78 -14.96
CA LEU A 71 -35.15 -8.80 -13.90
C LEU A 71 -36.61 -9.04 -13.52
N ALA A 72 -37.42 -7.99 -13.37
CA ALA A 72 -38.84 -8.12 -13.06
C ALA A 72 -39.58 -8.92 -14.14
N ARG A 73 -39.35 -8.60 -15.41
CA ARG A 73 -39.91 -9.34 -16.56
C ARG A 73 -39.44 -10.79 -16.61
N PHE A 74 -38.15 -11.03 -16.36
CA PHE A 74 -37.59 -12.37 -16.27
C PHE A 74 -38.23 -13.19 -15.14
N VAL A 75 -38.49 -12.58 -13.97
CA VAL A 75 -39.16 -13.25 -12.85
C VAL A 75 -40.58 -13.67 -13.24
N GLU A 76 -41.35 -12.82 -13.92
CA GLU A 76 -42.68 -13.18 -14.42
C GLU A 76 -42.63 -14.31 -15.45
N PHE A 77 -41.65 -14.26 -16.37
CA PHE A 77 -41.39 -15.37 -17.29
C PHE A 77 -41.07 -16.70 -16.58
N ILE A 78 -40.24 -16.67 -15.52
CA ILE A 78 -39.92 -17.89 -14.75
C ILE A 78 -41.16 -18.40 -14.00
N LYS A 79 -42.00 -17.53 -13.46
CA LYS A 79 -43.28 -17.95 -12.83
C LYS A 79 -44.20 -18.61 -13.86
N PHE A 80 -44.31 -18.02 -15.06
CA PHE A 80 -45.04 -18.58 -16.19
C PHE A 80 -44.53 -19.98 -16.54
N MET A 81 -43.22 -20.14 -16.78
CA MET A 81 -42.60 -21.42 -17.11
C MET A 81 -42.86 -22.50 -16.05
N ARG A 82 -42.73 -22.16 -14.77
CA ARG A 82 -43.03 -23.09 -13.66
C ARG A 82 -44.49 -23.52 -13.68
N SER A 83 -45.41 -22.60 -13.96
CA SER A 83 -46.84 -22.91 -14.05
C SER A 83 -47.14 -23.88 -15.20
N GLU A 84 -46.53 -23.67 -16.37
CA GLU A 84 -46.75 -24.51 -17.56
C GLU A 84 -46.14 -25.91 -17.39
N ILE A 85 -44.94 -26.00 -16.78
CA ILE A 85 -44.33 -27.29 -16.44
C ILE A 85 -45.22 -28.07 -15.46
N GLN A 86 -45.76 -27.41 -14.43
CA GLN A 86 -46.64 -28.07 -13.48
C GLN A 86 -47.92 -28.59 -14.14
N LYS A 87 -48.52 -27.81 -15.05
CA LYS A 87 -49.69 -28.25 -15.84
C LYS A 87 -49.38 -29.45 -16.72
N ALA A 88 -48.18 -29.51 -17.31
CA ALA A 88 -47.75 -30.62 -18.16
C ALA A 88 -47.50 -31.92 -17.37
N ILE A 89 -46.98 -31.83 -16.15
CA ILE A 89 -46.67 -32.98 -15.29
C ILE A 89 -47.93 -33.55 -14.63
N GLU A 90 -48.85 -32.69 -14.18
CA GLU A 90 -50.10 -33.08 -13.52
C GLU A 90 -51.31 -32.64 -14.38
N PRO A 91 -51.64 -33.35 -15.48
CA PRO A 91 -52.74 -32.96 -16.36
C PRO A 91 -54.14 -33.04 -15.70
N ASP A 92 -54.28 -33.77 -14.59
CA ASP A 92 -55.54 -34.01 -13.86
C ASP A 92 -55.88 -32.94 -12.80
N LEU A 93 -55.29 -31.74 -12.91
CA LEU A 93 -55.45 -30.62 -11.96
C LEU A 93 -56.88 -30.03 -11.89
N ASN A 94 -57.81 -30.46 -12.74
CA ASN A 94 -59.23 -30.11 -12.60
C ASN A 94 -59.86 -30.69 -11.31
N ALA A 95 -59.18 -31.60 -10.61
CA ALA A 95 -59.61 -32.15 -9.32
C ALA A 95 -59.06 -31.42 -8.09
N ARG A 96 -58.25 -30.35 -8.23
CA ARG A 96 -57.77 -29.60 -7.06
C ARG A 96 -58.92 -28.82 -6.40
N PRO A 97 -59.08 -28.89 -5.06
CA PRO A 97 -60.13 -28.17 -4.37
C PRO A 97 -59.97 -26.65 -4.59
N PRO A 98 -61.09 -25.93 -4.80
CA PRO A 98 -61.08 -24.48 -4.96
C PRO A 98 -60.47 -23.84 -3.70
N GLY A 99 -59.26 -23.28 -3.84
CA GLY A 99 -58.52 -22.66 -2.73
C GLY A 99 -57.01 -22.88 -2.74
N GLN A 100 -56.50 -23.87 -3.49
CA GLN A 100 -55.04 -23.97 -3.72
C GLN A 100 -54.60 -22.96 -4.78
N THR A 101 -53.88 -21.94 -4.31
CA THR A 101 -53.33 -20.80 -5.06
C THR A 101 -52.72 -21.21 -6.40
N GLN A 102 -53.42 -20.89 -7.50
CA GLN A 102 -52.78 -20.78 -8.81
C GLN A 102 -51.66 -19.75 -8.69
N VAL A 103 -50.47 -20.08 -9.20
CA VAL A 103 -49.35 -19.14 -9.27
C VAL A 103 -49.81 -17.94 -10.09
N GLN A 104 -50.04 -16.80 -9.45
CA GLN A 104 -50.36 -15.56 -10.13
C GLN A 104 -49.08 -15.00 -10.75
N TYR A 105 -49.04 -14.95 -12.06
CA TYR A 105 -48.00 -14.30 -12.85
C TYR A 105 -48.66 -13.37 -13.87
N ASP A 106 -47.95 -12.35 -14.30
CA ASP A 106 -48.43 -11.45 -15.36
C ASP A 106 -48.16 -12.08 -16.73
N THR A 107 -49.22 -12.54 -17.40
CA THR A 107 -49.12 -13.16 -18.72
C THR A 107 -48.56 -12.21 -19.77
N LEU A 108 -48.88 -10.91 -19.70
CA LEU A 108 -48.44 -9.94 -20.71
C LEU A 108 -46.94 -9.69 -20.60
N GLU A 109 -46.42 -9.54 -19.37
CA GLU A 109 -44.97 -9.38 -19.13
C GLU A 109 -44.18 -10.64 -19.50
N ALA A 110 -44.73 -11.82 -19.17
CA ALA A 110 -44.12 -13.09 -19.57
C ALA A 110 -44.04 -13.25 -21.09
N MET A 111 -45.11 -12.90 -21.82
CA MET A 111 -45.10 -12.95 -23.29
C MET A 111 -44.17 -11.90 -23.89
N ALA A 112 -44.15 -10.68 -23.36
CA ALA A 112 -43.22 -9.63 -23.79
C ALA A 112 -41.75 -10.07 -23.62
N TYR A 113 -41.44 -10.75 -22.52
CA TYR A 113 -40.10 -11.30 -22.32
C TYR A 113 -39.75 -12.43 -23.30
N ILE A 114 -40.70 -13.29 -23.65
CA ILE A 114 -40.50 -14.35 -24.66
C ILE A 114 -40.24 -13.75 -26.04
N GLU A 115 -41.02 -12.74 -26.44
CA GLU A 115 -40.91 -12.11 -27.76
C GLU A 115 -39.63 -11.31 -27.94
N GLN A 116 -39.16 -10.62 -26.89
CA GLN A 116 -38.06 -9.65 -26.99
C GLN A 116 -36.84 -10.05 -26.16
N GLY A 117 -37.05 -10.40 -24.89
CA GLY A 117 -35.97 -10.67 -23.93
C GLY A 117 -35.14 -11.91 -24.26
N LEU A 118 -35.74 -12.92 -24.91
CA LEU A 118 -35.01 -14.11 -25.38
C LEU A 118 -34.19 -13.86 -26.65
N LEU A 119 -34.54 -12.86 -27.45
CA LEU A 119 -33.83 -12.53 -28.69
C LEU A 119 -32.63 -11.63 -28.41
N GLU A 120 -32.83 -10.55 -27.66
CA GLU A 120 -31.79 -9.61 -27.30
C GLU A 120 -32.08 -8.97 -25.93
N SER A 121 -31.14 -9.12 -24.99
CA SER A 121 -31.24 -8.44 -23.70
C SER A 121 -31.06 -6.93 -23.90
N ALA A 122 -31.93 -6.13 -23.26
CA ALA A 122 -31.84 -4.68 -23.29
C ALA A 122 -30.53 -4.19 -22.64
N LEU A 123 -29.93 -5.02 -21.77
CA LEU A 123 -28.64 -4.77 -21.13
C LEU A 123 -27.46 -4.88 -22.10
N THR A 124 -27.57 -5.62 -23.21
CA THR A 124 -26.45 -5.87 -24.14
C THR A 124 -25.84 -4.56 -24.66
N ALA A 125 -26.68 -3.63 -25.11
CA ALA A 125 -26.24 -2.35 -25.66
C ALA A 125 -25.59 -1.40 -24.63
N TRP A 126 -25.64 -1.71 -23.33
CA TRP A 126 -24.91 -0.97 -22.30
C TRP A 126 -23.41 -1.33 -22.24
N PHE A 127 -23.01 -2.41 -22.90
CA PHE A 127 -21.65 -2.91 -22.89
C PHE A 127 -21.04 -3.04 -24.30
N THR A 128 -21.83 -2.76 -25.33
CA THR A 128 -21.42 -2.85 -26.74
C THR A 128 -21.72 -1.53 -27.46
N GLY A 129 -21.04 -1.29 -28.59
CA GLY A 129 -21.23 -0.08 -29.38
C GLY A 129 -20.39 1.11 -28.92
N LEU A 130 -20.75 2.30 -29.39
CA LEU A 130 -20.02 3.55 -29.13
C LEU A 130 -20.30 4.07 -27.71
N GLY A 131 -19.30 4.76 -27.15
CA GLY A 131 -19.46 5.47 -25.88
C GLY A 131 -20.44 6.65 -26.03
N PRO A 132 -21.18 6.98 -24.97
CA PRO A 132 -22.14 8.08 -24.99
C PRO A 132 -21.46 9.42 -25.20
N ARG A 133 -21.86 10.14 -26.27
CA ARG A 133 -21.36 11.49 -26.56
C ARG A 133 -22.11 12.58 -25.80
N THR A 134 -23.40 12.38 -25.60
CA THR A 134 -24.31 13.35 -24.97
C THR A 134 -24.84 12.80 -23.67
N TYR A 135 -25.04 13.68 -22.69
CA TYR A 135 -25.70 13.30 -21.45
C TYR A 135 -27.21 13.58 -21.56
N PRO A 136 -28.09 12.64 -21.24
CA PRO A 136 -29.53 12.89 -21.35
C PRO A 136 -30.05 14.02 -20.44
N GLY A 137 -29.36 14.30 -19.33
CA GLY A 137 -29.66 15.46 -18.50
C GLY A 137 -29.18 16.80 -19.08
N GLU A 138 -28.33 16.83 -20.13
CA GLU A 138 -28.03 18.05 -20.90
C GLU A 138 -29.22 18.49 -21.77
N LEU A 139 -30.12 17.56 -22.11
CA LEU A 139 -31.32 17.84 -22.92
C LEU A 139 -32.51 18.28 -22.08
N SER A 140 -32.53 17.90 -20.81
CA SER A 140 -33.42 18.52 -19.84
C SER A 140 -32.86 19.91 -19.53
N HIS A 141 -33.59 20.98 -19.83
CA HIS A 141 -33.19 22.37 -19.52
C HIS A 141 -32.99 22.66 -18.01
N ALA A 142 -32.92 21.63 -17.16
CA ALA A 142 -32.54 21.72 -15.78
C ALA A 142 -31.08 22.21 -15.70
N THR A 143 -30.87 23.28 -14.94
CA THR A 143 -29.53 23.79 -14.66
C THR A 143 -28.70 22.65 -14.06
N PRO A 144 -27.52 22.31 -14.62
CA PRO A 144 -26.70 21.25 -14.08
C PRO A 144 -26.38 21.59 -12.62
N PRO A 145 -26.52 20.63 -11.68
CA PRO A 145 -26.25 20.88 -10.28
C PRO A 145 -24.83 21.42 -10.15
N THR A 146 -24.66 22.45 -9.33
CA THR A 146 -23.32 22.99 -9.11
C THR A 146 -22.43 21.88 -8.53
N MET A 147 -21.11 21.92 -8.78
CA MET A 147 -20.21 20.90 -8.26
C MET A 147 -20.35 20.72 -6.74
N ARG A 148 -20.60 21.83 -6.02
CA ARG A 148 -20.90 21.82 -4.59
C ARG A 148 -22.13 20.99 -4.27
N GLU A 149 -23.24 21.18 -4.99
CA GLU A 149 -24.47 20.41 -4.81
C GLU A 149 -24.26 18.92 -5.09
N ALA A 150 -23.52 18.59 -6.15
CA ALA A 150 -23.20 17.20 -6.47
C ALA A 150 -22.36 16.53 -5.36
N ILE A 151 -21.38 17.24 -4.79
CA ILE A 151 -20.57 16.77 -3.66
C ILE A 151 -21.44 16.57 -2.41
N GLU A 152 -22.31 17.52 -2.12
CA GLU A 152 -23.15 17.49 -0.94
C GLU A 152 -24.20 16.38 -1.03
N GLN A 153 -24.73 16.13 -2.22
CA GLN A 153 -25.60 14.99 -2.51
C GLN A 153 -24.85 13.66 -2.35
N ALA A 154 -23.61 13.55 -2.83
CA ALA A 154 -22.78 12.37 -2.62
C ALA A 154 -22.50 12.11 -1.14
N ARG A 155 -22.23 13.15 -0.35
CA ARG A 155 -22.04 13.05 1.11
C ARG A 155 -23.30 12.58 1.83
N ARG A 156 -24.47 13.14 1.50
CA ARG A 156 -25.76 12.68 2.08
C ARG A 156 -26.03 11.21 1.78
N ALA A 157 -25.66 10.73 0.59
CA ALA A 157 -25.78 9.32 0.21
C ALA A 157 -24.83 8.40 1.00
N LEU A 158 -23.64 8.91 1.36
CA LEU A 158 -22.64 8.17 2.13
C LEU A 158 -23.00 8.04 3.62
N ASP A 159 -23.64 9.06 4.19
CA ASP A 159 -23.97 9.09 5.61
C ASP A 159 -25.06 8.08 6.02
N GLY A 160 -25.61 7.31 5.07
CA GLY A 160 -26.45 6.13 5.31
C GLY A 160 -27.75 6.38 6.09
N LYS A 161 -28.07 7.64 6.40
CA LYS A 161 -29.29 8.01 7.12
C LYS A 161 -30.54 8.00 6.24
N ASP A 162 -30.37 7.88 4.93
CA ASP A 162 -31.42 7.97 3.91
C ASP A 162 -31.21 6.93 2.79
N ASP A 163 -31.07 5.65 3.16
CA ASP A 163 -30.85 4.53 2.21
C ASP A 163 -31.96 4.39 1.15
N ALA A 164 -33.17 4.92 1.40
CA ALA A 164 -34.26 4.93 0.42
C ALA A 164 -34.35 6.25 -0.36
N THR A 165 -33.97 7.38 0.25
CA THR A 165 -34.31 8.72 -0.25
C THR A 165 -33.41 9.18 -1.40
N VAL A 166 -32.14 8.73 -1.45
CA VAL A 166 -31.21 9.10 -2.53
C VAL A 166 -31.54 8.39 -3.85
N CYS A 167 -31.97 7.13 -3.79
CA CYS A 167 -32.52 6.45 -4.96
C CYS A 167 -33.85 7.11 -5.37
N LEU A 168 -34.68 7.48 -4.39
CA LEU A 168 -35.98 8.12 -4.64
C LEU A 168 -35.89 9.51 -5.24
N PHE A 169 -34.90 10.36 -4.95
CA PHE A 169 -34.91 11.75 -5.45
C PHE A 169 -34.58 11.87 -6.94
N LEU A 170 -33.70 11.01 -7.46
CA LEU A 170 -33.40 10.93 -8.90
C LEU A 170 -34.46 10.10 -9.65
N CYS A 171 -35.02 9.06 -9.00
CA CYS A 171 -36.23 8.42 -9.49
C CYS A 171 -37.44 9.37 -9.47
N ASP A 172 -37.54 10.32 -8.54
CA ASP A 172 -38.65 11.29 -8.46
C ASP A 172 -38.59 12.31 -9.60
N VAL A 173 -37.43 12.61 -10.20
CA VAL A 173 -37.39 13.37 -11.46
C VAL A 173 -38.03 12.56 -12.59
N VAL A 174 -37.83 11.25 -12.59
CA VAL A 174 -38.46 10.30 -13.53
C VAL A 174 -39.92 10.00 -13.16
N ARG A 175 -40.34 10.18 -11.90
CA ARG A 175 -41.66 9.81 -11.38
C ARG A 175 -42.62 11.00 -11.15
N LYS A 176 -42.11 12.21 -10.92
CA LYS A 176 -42.88 13.47 -10.77
C LYS A 176 -42.94 14.32 -12.03
N GLY A 177 -42.04 14.09 -13.00
CA GLY A 177 -42.51 14.16 -14.38
C GLY A 177 -43.54 13.06 -14.50
N LYS A 178 -44.80 13.41 -14.80
CA LYS A 178 -45.93 12.50 -15.10
C LYS A 178 -45.41 11.11 -15.45
N GLU A 179 -45.90 10.04 -14.79
CA GLU A 179 -45.73 8.62 -15.19
C GLU A 179 -45.22 8.60 -16.61
N PRO A 180 -43.95 8.17 -16.90
CA PRO A 180 -43.36 8.38 -18.21
C PRO A 180 -44.43 8.01 -19.17
N ALA A 181 -45.02 9.05 -19.80
CA ALA A 181 -46.32 8.88 -20.39
C ALA A 181 -46.10 7.66 -21.27
N GLN A 182 -47.01 6.68 -21.22
CA GLN A 182 -47.19 5.89 -22.40
C GLN A 182 -47.48 6.92 -23.50
N VAL A 183 -46.42 7.47 -24.08
CA VAL A 183 -46.39 8.17 -25.33
C VAL A 183 -47.02 7.11 -26.19
N GLN A 184 -48.28 7.36 -26.56
CA GLN A 184 -49.09 6.48 -27.38
C GLN A 184 -48.20 5.95 -28.50
N GLY A 185 -47.70 4.71 -28.36
CA GLY A 185 -46.59 4.21 -29.19
C GLY A 185 -45.49 3.38 -28.51
N GLY A 186 -45.41 3.30 -27.18
CA GLY A 186 -44.61 2.27 -26.48
C GLY A 186 -43.09 2.30 -26.72
N ARG A 187 -42.53 3.42 -27.18
CA ARG A 187 -41.08 3.56 -27.34
C ARG A 187 -40.47 4.13 -26.06
N SER A 188 -39.67 3.31 -25.38
CA SER A 188 -38.84 3.74 -24.25
C SER A 188 -37.95 4.91 -24.67
N LEU A 189 -37.83 5.95 -23.84
CA LEU A 189 -36.88 7.07 -24.04
C LEU A 189 -35.44 6.55 -24.25
N LEU A 190 -35.12 5.36 -23.76
CA LEU A 190 -33.84 4.68 -23.97
C LEU A 190 -33.61 4.20 -25.42
N ALA A 191 -34.66 4.07 -26.23
CA ALA A 191 -34.55 3.79 -27.65
C ALA A 191 -34.02 4.99 -28.45
N GLU A 192 -34.07 6.19 -27.88
CA GLU A 192 -33.56 7.42 -28.51
C GLU A 192 -32.05 7.62 -28.28
N TYR A 193 -31.43 6.84 -27.37
CA TYR A 193 -29.99 6.92 -27.05
C TYR A 193 -29.29 5.60 -27.33
N PRO A 194 -28.88 5.34 -28.59
CA PRO A 194 -28.20 4.11 -28.97
C PRO A 194 -26.76 4.03 -28.42
N GLU A 195 -26.14 5.17 -28.11
CA GLU A 195 -24.80 5.25 -27.56
C GLU A 195 -24.87 5.19 -26.03
N ARG A 196 -24.80 3.99 -25.46
CA ARG A 196 -24.85 3.78 -24.00
C ARG A 196 -23.78 2.85 -23.46
N ASN A 197 -22.70 2.65 -24.22
CA ASN A 197 -21.59 1.80 -23.80
C ASN A 197 -20.85 2.40 -22.61
N ILE A 198 -21.11 1.89 -21.41
CA ILE A 198 -20.52 2.40 -20.17
C ILE A 198 -19.03 2.06 -20.06
N LEU A 199 -18.58 0.99 -20.73
CA LEU A 199 -17.19 0.54 -20.63
C LEU A 199 -16.25 1.57 -21.26
N VAL A 200 -16.69 2.24 -22.33
CA VAL A 200 -15.95 3.33 -22.97
C VAL A 200 -15.78 4.50 -22.00
N MET A 201 -16.83 4.91 -21.28
CA MET A 201 -16.72 5.97 -20.27
C MET A 201 -15.80 5.58 -19.10
N VAL A 202 -15.87 4.32 -18.65
CA VAL A 202 -15.00 3.82 -17.58
C VAL A 202 -13.54 3.88 -18.02
N ASP A 203 -13.24 3.47 -19.25
CA ASP A 203 -11.89 3.51 -19.83
C ASP A 203 -11.39 4.95 -20.01
N GLU A 204 -12.21 5.85 -20.55
CA GLU A 204 -11.88 7.28 -20.70
C GLU A 204 -11.62 7.95 -19.34
N LEU A 205 -12.46 7.66 -18.34
CA LEU A 205 -12.27 8.15 -16.98
C LEU A 205 -10.96 7.61 -16.37
N ALA A 206 -10.69 6.31 -16.52
CA ALA A 206 -9.48 5.69 -16.02
C ALA A 206 -8.22 6.27 -16.66
N LYS A 207 -8.23 6.46 -17.98
CA LYS A 207 -7.14 7.12 -18.74
C LYS A 207 -6.91 8.54 -18.26
N GLY A 208 -7.98 9.32 -18.10
CA GLY A 208 -7.87 10.69 -17.58
C GLY A 208 -7.30 10.73 -16.16
N CYS A 209 -7.74 9.84 -15.26
CA CYS A 209 -7.18 9.76 -13.91
C CYS A 209 -5.71 9.35 -13.92
N ALA A 210 -5.33 8.39 -14.75
CA ALA A 210 -3.93 7.96 -14.90
C ALA A 210 -3.05 9.11 -15.39
N GLU A 211 -3.49 9.85 -16.42
CA GLU A 211 -2.79 11.03 -16.95
C GLU A 211 -2.49 12.05 -15.84
N VAL A 212 -3.48 12.38 -15.00
CA VAL A 212 -3.27 13.34 -13.90
C VAL A 212 -2.27 12.81 -12.88
N CYS A 213 -2.37 11.52 -12.50
CA CYS A 213 -1.45 10.90 -11.55
C CYS A 213 -0.02 10.83 -12.08
N GLU A 214 0.17 10.47 -13.35
CA GLU A 214 1.48 10.41 -14.00
C GLU A 214 2.15 11.79 -14.06
N VAL A 215 1.39 12.83 -14.43
CA VAL A 215 1.91 14.21 -14.44
C VAL A 215 2.33 14.65 -13.05
N ALA A 216 1.50 14.40 -12.03
CA ALA A 216 1.79 14.76 -10.65
C ALA A 216 2.99 13.98 -10.08
N ALA A 217 3.06 12.68 -10.34
CA ALA A 217 4.19 11.84 -9.93
C ALA A 217 5.48 12.32 -10.61
N GLY A 218 5.46 12.55 -11.92
CA GLY A 218 6.59 13.07 -12.68
C GLY A 218 7.02 14.47 -12.25
N ALA A 219 6.07 15.34 -11.86
CA ALA A 219 6.38 16.65 -11.32
C ALA A 219 7.03 16.55 -9.94
N THR A 220 6.53 15.64 -9.09
CA THR A 220 7.10 15.37 -7.76
C THR A 220 8.53 14.85 -7.87
N THR A 221 8.80 13.89 -8.76
CA THR A 221 10.14 13.32 -8.92
C THR A 221 11.14 14.33 -9.52
N ARG A 222 10.70 15.20 -10.44
CA ARG A 222 11.55 16.28 -10.96
C ARG A 222 11.74 17.44 -9.97
N GLY A 223 10.78 17.64 -9.07
CA GLY A 223 10.86 18.60 -7.98
C GLY A 223 11.73 18.12 -6.82
N ALA A 224 11.96 16.80 -6.73
CA ALA A 224 12.90 16.23 -5.77
C ALA A 224 14.31 16.71 -6.10
N GLN A 225 14.80 17.62 -5.28
CA GLN A 225 16.17 18.08 -5.35
C GLN A 225 17.02 17.11 -4.54
N VAL A 226 17.84 16.33 -5.24
CA VAL A 226 18.83 15.46 -4.60
C VAL A 226 20.01 16.35 -4.24
N ASP A 227 20.10 16.78 -2.98
CA ASP A 227 21.31 17.40 -2.44
C ASP A 227 22.38 16.31 -2.29
N GLY A 228 23.00 15.99 -3.42
CA GLY A 228 24.21 15.20 -3.50
C GLY A 228 25.21 15.96 -4.34
N VAL A 229 26.33 16.36 -3.75
CA VAL A 229 27.52 16.71 -4.55
C VAL A 229 27.80 15.51 -5.46
N SER A 230 28.19 15.76 -6.71
CA SER A 230 28.63 14.67 -7.59
C SER A 230 29.76 13.94 -6.85
N VAL A 231 29.49 12.70 -6.44
CA VAL A 231 30.57 11.75 -6.14
C VAL A 231 31.28 11.61 -7.48
N ARG A 232 32.32 12.43 -7.69
CA ARG A 232 33.31 12.12 -8.71
C ARG A 232 33.85 10.78 -8.27
N ALA A 233 33.38 9.72 -8.92
CA ALA A 233 34.08 8.46 -8.90
C ALA A 233 35.52 8.85 -9.23
N GLY A 234 36.42 8.71 -8.25
CA GLY A 234 37.81 8.97 -8.49
C GLY A 234 38.20 8.18 -9.74
N ASP A 235 38.97 8.81 -10.63
CA ASP A 235 39.55 8.15 -11.79
C ASP A 235 40.58 7.08 -11.33
N SER A 236 40.15 6.10 -10.54
CA SER A 236 40.95 4.93 -10.22
C SER A 236 40.86 4.00 -11.42
N GLU A 237 41.93 4.03 -12.19
CA GLU A 237 42.26 3.04 -13.21
C GLU A 237 42.19 1.64 -12.58
N ASP A 238 41.09 0.91 -12.80
CA ASP A 238 41.04 -0.40 -13.47
C ASP A 238 39.75 -1.18 -13.08
N PRO A 239 38.62 -1.02 -13.81
CA PRO A 239 37.30 -1.50 -13.40
C PRO A 239 37.08 -3.03 -13.48
N LYS A 240 38.13 -3.82 -13.76
CA LYS A 240 37.98 -5.26 -14.02
C LYS A 240 38.09 -6.17 -12.80
N ASN A 241 38.63 -5.70 -11.67
CA ASN A 241 38.78 -6.51 -10.45
C ASN A 241 37.93 -6.03 -9.25
N GLU A 242 37.32 -4.84 -9.32
CA GLU A 242 36.53 -4.31 -8.21
C GLU A 242 35.14 -4.95 -8.09
N GLY A 243 34.59 -5.51 -9.18
CA GLY A 243 33.24 -6.09 -9.21
C GLY A 243 33.04 -7.26 -8.23
N GLU A 244 33.97 -8.22 -8.18
CA GLU A 244 33.82 -9.41 -7.31
C GLU A 244 34.17 -9.13 -5.84
N ILE A 245 35.02 -8.13 -5.55
CA ILE A 245 35.39 -7.75 -4.18
C ILE A 245 34.29 -6.85 -3.58
N ALA A 246 33.74 -5.91 -4.36
CA ALA A 246 32.67 -5.03 -3.92
C ALA A 246 31.36 -5.79 -3.67
N GLU A 247 31.04 -6.82 -4.46
CA GLU A 247 29.81 -7.60 -4.27
C GLU A 247 29.86 -8.46 -2.99
N LYS A 248 31.03 -9.02 -2.64
CA LYS A 248 31.24 -9.79 -1.40
C LYS A 248 31.39 -8.94 -0.14
N GLN A 249 31.84 -7.69 -0.26
CA GLN A 249 32.00 -6.78 0.89
C GLN A 249 30.74 -5.95 1.18
N ARG A 250 29.84 -5.77 0.21
CA ARG A 250 28.55 -5.06 0.36
C ARG A 250 27.48 -5.83 1.15
N GLU A 251 27.74 -7.07 1.56
CA GLU A 251 26.68 -8.00 2.00
C GLU A 251 26.00 -7.66 3.34
N LEU A 252 26.52 -6.72 4.14
CA LEU A 252 25.94 -6.46 5.47
C LEU A 252 25.81 -4.97 5.84
N ALA A 253 24.98 -4.24 5.11
CA ALA A 253 24.49 -2.92 5.52
C ALA A 253 23.00 -2.97 5.85
N ARG A 254 22.60 -2.43 7.01
CA ARG A 254 21.20 -2.23 7.39
C ARG A 254 20.95 -0.77 7.68
N GLU A 255 19.74 -0.33 7.36
CA GLU A 255 19.26 1.02 7.60
C GLU A 255 17.90 0.97 8.27
N CYS A 256 17.67 1.89 9.20
CA CYS A 256 16.34 2.17 9.72
C CYS A 256 16.18 3.67 9.97
N THR A 257 14.95 4.14 9.87
CA THR A 257 14.60 5.52 10.23
C THR A 257 13.54 5.50 11.32
N TRP A 258 13.85 6.13 12.44
CA TRP A 258 12.95 6.26 13.59
C TRP A 258 12.53 7.71 13.76
N PRO A 259 11.33 8.00 14.30
CA PRO A 259 11.04 9.33 14.79
C PRO A 259 12.03 9.65 15.94
N SER A 260 12.59 10.85 15.95
CA SER A 260 13.39 11.34 17.07
C SER A 260 12.54 11.39 18.33
N GLN A 261 13.16 11.09 19.47
CA GLN A 261 12.56 11.23 20.79
C GLN A 261 12.60 12.68 21.29
N GLU A 262 13.18 13.60 20.52
CA GLU A 262 13.20 15.03 20.82
C GLU A 262 11.81 15.68 20.72
N PRO A 263 11.59 16.84 21.38
CA PRO A 263 10.31 17.54 21.36
C PRO A 263 9.86 17.95 19.95
N VAL A 264 10.81 18.13 19.03
CA VAL A 264 10.56 18.39 17.61
C VAL A 264 10.77 17.07 16.87
N ALA A 265 9.67 16.44 16.45
CA ALA A 265 9.70 15.16 15.75
C ALA A 265 10.45 15.29 14.41
N ARG A 266 11.75 14.98 14.43
CA ARG A 266 12.59 14.85 13.24
C ARG A 266 12.92 13.38 13.02
N PRO A 267 12.98 12.88 11.79
CA PRO A 267 13.43 11.52 11.56
C PRO A 267 14.93 11.40 11.90
N GLU A 268 15.32 10.30 12.54
CA GLU A 268 16.71 9.91 12.75
C GLU A 268 16.97 8.63 11.96
N THR A 269 17.96 8.68 11.07
CA THR A 269 18.36 7.51 10.28
C THR A 269 19.59 6.88 10.90
N TYR A 270 19.54 5.58 11.14
CA TYR A 270 20.66 4.80 11.63
C TYR A 270 21.12 3.85 10.52
N VAL A 271 22.43 3.79 10.31
CA VAL A 271 23.04 2.85 9.38
C VAL A 271 24.04 2.01 10.17
N VAL A 272 23.95 0.69 10.06
CA VAL A 272 24.95 -0.22 10.60
C VAL A 272 25.57 -1.00 9.44
N THR A 273 26.88 -1.08 9.43
CA THR A 273 27.63 -1.86 8.44
C THR A 273 28.73 -2.65 9.12
N ARG A 274 29.03 -3.82 8.55
CA ARG A 274 30.20 -4.61 8.92
C ARG A 274 31.39 -4.17 8.09
N VAL A 275 32.45 -3.72 8.74
CA VAL A 275 33.71 -3.33 8.09
C VAL A 275 34.79 -4.35 8.39
N LYS A 276 35.51 -4.75 7.33
CA LYS A 276 36.69 -5.60 7.45
C LYS A 276 37.92 -4.72 7.69
N ARG A 277 38.69 -5.04 8.73
CA ARG A 277 39.96 -4.35 8.97
C ARG A 277 41.12 -5.19 8.46
N ASP A 278 41.84 -4.66 7.47
CA ASP A 278 43.09 -5.25 7.02
C ASP A 278 44.21 -4.76 7.94
N SER A 279 44.68 -5.63 8.83
CA SER A 279 45.67 -5.25 9.85
C SER A 279 47.10 -5.06 9.34
N GLY A 280 47.32 -5.02 8.01
CA GLY A 280 48.62 -4.76 7.37
C GLY A 280 49.77 -5.73 7.71
N ARG A 281 49.57 -6.64 8.68
CA ARG A 281 50.55 -7.65 9.09
C ARG A 281 50.26 -8.96 8.38
N GLU A 282 51.29 -9.44 7.69
CA GLU A 282 51.27 -10.45 6.63
C GLU A 282 50.65 -11.80 7.01
N TYR A 283 50.44 -12.11 8.29
CA TYR A 283 49.75 -13.32 8.72
C TYR A 283 49.05 -13.09 10.07
N ARG A 284 47.71 -13.10 10.06
CA ARG A 284 46.79 -13.76 11.01
C ARG A 284 45.53 -12.92 11.29
N ALA A 285 44.39 -13.58 11.04
CA ALA A 285 43.02 -13.24 11.43
C ALA A 285 42.43 -11.95 10.84
N PHE A 286 41.42 -12.10 9.98
CA PHE A 286 40.55 -11.00 9.60
C PHE A 286 39.79 -10.51 10.83
N ARG A 287 39.90 -9.21 11.11
CA ARG A 287 39.19 -8.58 12.21
C ARG A 287 37.99 -7.83 11.68
N TRP A 288 36.82 -8.18 12.18
CA TRP A 288 35.57 -7.50 11.85
C TRP A 288 35.28 -6.41 12.88
N SER A 289 34.76 -5.28 12.40
CA SER A 289 34.21 -4.21 13.24
C SER A 289 32.81 -3.87 12.74
N LEU A 290 31.95 -3.39 13.63
CA LEU A 290 30.68 -2.77 13.24
C LEU A 290 30.87 -1.26 13.26
N CYS A 291 30.51 -0.62 12.16
CA CYS A 291 30.42 0.83 12.08
C CYS A 291 28.94 1.20 12.13
N LEU A 292 28.57 1.98 13.14
CA LEU A 292 27.22 2.51 13.28
C LEU A 292 27.28 4.01 13.06
N LEU A 293 26.37 4.50 12.23
CA LEU A 293 26.19 5.90 11.90
C LEU A 293 24.80 6.33 12.32
N ARG A 294 24.69 7.51 12.92
CA ARG A 294 23.44 8.21 13.19
C ARG A 294 23.43 9.47 12.34
N ILE A 295 22.37 9.64 11.54
CA ILE A 295 22.18 10.76 10.61
C ILE A 295 20.90 11.49 11.00
N ARG A 296 21.05 12.77 11.39
CA ARG A 296 19.93 13.66 11.65
C ARG A 296 19.84 14.75 10.56
N PRO A 297 18.77 14.77 9.75
CA PRO A 297 18.50 15.87 8.83
C PRO A 297 18.06 17.13 9.59
N GLU A 298 18.64 18.28 9.23
CA GLU A 298 18.28 19.63 9.70
C GLU A 298 17.06 20.18 8.95
N HIS A 299 17.02 19.90 7.66
CA HIS A 299 15.94 20.18 6.70
C HIS A 299 15.86 19.01 5.72
N GLU A 300 14.80 18.94 4.92
CA GLU A 300 14.48 17.85 3.98
C GLU A 300 15.63 17.41 3.04
N ALA A 301 16.75 18.13 2.99
CA ALA A 301 17.92 17.82 2.16
C ALA A 301 19.32 17.99 2.82
N GLN A 302 19.45 18.55 4.03
CA GLN A 302 20.76 18.81 4.66
C GLN A 302 20.91 18.07 5.99
N ALA A 303 21.92 17.22 6.11
CA ALA A 303 22.23 16.47 7.32
C ALA A 303 23.23 17.23 8.20
N GLN A 304 22.77 17.70 9.37
CA GLN A 304 23.53 18.55 10.30
C GLN A 304 24.26 17.76 11.37
N GLU A 305 23.59 16.81 12.01
CA GLU A 305 24.20 16.09 13.11
C GLU A 305 24.50 14.67 12.69
N ARG A 306 25.80 14.49 12.49
CA ARG A 306 26.49 13.32 11.98
C ARG A 306 27.21 12.53 13.09
N ALA A 307 26.67 11.49 13.72
CA ALA A 307 27.38 10.80 14.80
C ALA A 307 27.83 9.39 14.40
N GLY A 308 28.96 8.94 14.94
CA GLY A 308 29.53 7.63 14.62
C GLY A 308 30.03 6.89 15.85
N VAL A 309 29.97 5.56 15.80
CA VAL A 309 30.61 4.67 16.77
C VAL A 309 31.11 3.41 16.07
N VAL A 310 32.30 2.96 16.47
CA VAL A 310 32.88 1.71 15.99
C VAL A 310 32.88 0.69 17.12
N ILE A 311 32.26 -0.46 16.88
CA ILE A 311 32.22 -1.58 17.81
C ILE A 311 33.23 -2.63 17.35
N GLU A 312 34.22 -2.88 18.18
CA GLU A 312 35.25 -3.88 17.95
C GLU A 312 34.69 -5.28 18.25
N CYS A 313 34.67 -6.16 17.25
CA CYS A 313 34.03 -7.48 17.38
C CYS A 313 34.96 -8.49 18.05
N LYS A 314 35.14 -8.35 19.36
CA LYS A 314 35.83 -9.32 20.22
C LYS A 314 34.97 -9.73 21.40
N VAL A 315 34.97 -11.02 21.71
CA VAL A 315 34.35 -11.59 22.90
C VAL A 315 35.43 -12.34 23.68
N ASN A 316 35.68 -11.92 24.92
CA ASN A 316 36.73 -12.48 25.79
C ASN A 316 38.12 -12.52 25.10
N GLY A 317 38.44 -11.48 24.34
CA GLY A 317 39.70 -11.37 23.57
C GLY A 317 39.77 -12.21 22.30
N ILE A 318 38.74 -13.00 21.99
CA ILE A 318 38.65 -13.83 20.79
C ILE A 318 37.94 -13.01 19.70
N ASP A 319 38.53 -12.97 18.50
CA ASP A 319 37.89 -12.36 17.34
C ASP A 319 36.62 -13.12 16.98
N VAL A 320 35.53 -12.38 16.76
CA VAL A 320 34.24 -12.96 16.38
C VAL A 320 33.91 -12.62 14.94
N GLU A 321 33.26 -13.57 14.27
CA GLU A 321 32.71 -13.37 12.95
C GLU A 321 31.28 -12.86 13.08
N ILE A 322 30.94 -11.78 12.39
CA ILE A 322 29.56 -11.27 12.34
C ILE A 322 28.86 -11.88 11.14
N LEU A 323 27.78 -12.63 11.38
CA LEU A 323 27.02 -13.32 10.32
C LEU A 323 25.89 -12.46 9.77
N ASP A 324 25.06 -11.86 10.64
CA ASP A 324 24.01 -10.92 10.24
C ASP A 324 23.68 -9.93 11.39
N ILE A 325 23.01 -8.82 11.06
CA ILE A 325 22.58 -7.77 11.98
C ILE A 325 21.18 -7.31 11.57
N GLY A 326 20.35 -6.92 12.54
CA GLY A 326 19.04 -6.30 12.28
C GLY A 326 18.64 -5.31 13.38
N PHE A 327 17.98 -4.21 12.98
CA PHE A 327 17.31 -3.30 13.90
C PHE A 327 16.04 -3.95 14.44
N PHE A 328 16.06 -4.26 15.74
CA PHE A 328 14.95 -4.92 16.40
C PHE A 328 13.81 -3.93 16.65
N ASP A 329 14.14 -2.83 17.31
CA ASP A 329 13.27 -1.70 17.58
C ASP A 329 14.06 -0.38 17.55
N ASP A 330 13.50 0.68 18.12
CA ASP A 330 14.14 1.99 18.15
C ASP A 330 15.33 2.08 19.11
N ASN A 331 15.62 1.09 19.94
CA ASN A 331 16.74 1.11 20.89
C ASN A 331 17.71 -0.10 20.77
N GLN A 332 17.25 -1.21 20.20
CA GLN A 332 17.95 -2.48 20.19
C GLN A 332 18.33 -2.94 18.78
N LEU A 333 19.57 -3.40 18.65
CA LEU A 333 20.10 -4.16 17.52
C LEU A 333 20.23 -5.63 17.94
N LEU A 334 19.90 -6.54 17.03
CA LEU A 334 20.27 -7.94 17.15
C LEU A 334 21.43 -8.24 16.20
N VAL A 335 22.40 -9.01 16.68
CA VAL A 335 23.58 -9.42 15.92
C VAL A 335 23.76 -10.93 16.07
N ILE A 336 24.02 -11.62 14.96
CA ILE A 336 24.45 -13.01 14.97
C ILE A 336 25.97 -13.02 14.91
N ILE A 337 26.60 -13.60 15.91
CA ILE A 337 28.05 -13.73 16.03
C ILE A 337 28.45 -15.19 16.03
N ARG A 338 29.63 -15.49 15.49
CA ARG A 338 30.22 -16.83 15.53
C ARG A 338 31.62 -16.80 16.13
N THR A 339 31.84 -17.71 17.07
CA THR A 339 33.12 -17.92 17.75
C THR A 339 33.44 -19.40 17.80
N ARG A 340 34.59 -19.80 17.24
CA ARG A 340 35.09 -21.20 17.28
C ARG A 340 34.04 -22.23 16.81
N GLY A 341 33.26 -21.89 15.79
CA GLY A 341 32.22 -22.76 15.23
C GLY A 341 30.90 -22.80 16.01
N ARG A 342 30.74 -21.99 17.07
CA ARG A 342 29.47 -21.80 17.79
C ARG A 342 28.88 -20.44 17.45
N ALA A 343 27.62 -20.42 17.07
CA ALA A 343 26.90 -19.20 16.76
C ALA A 343 26.04 -18.75 17.95
N HIS A 344 25.97 -17.45 18.16
CA HIS A 344 25.15 -16.83 19.20
C HIS A 344 24.38 -15.67 18.58
N ILE A 345 23.18 -15.42 19.08
CA ILE A 345 22.49 -14.16 18.87
C ILE A 345 22.76 -13.26 20.07
N GLY A 346 23.08 -12.00 19.82
CA GLY A 346 23.36 -10.99 20.83
C GLY A 346 22.49 -9.76 20.64
N MET A 347 22.18 -9.08 21.73
CA MET A 347 21.42 -7.83 21.75
C MET A 347 22.31 -6.65 22.13
N ILE A 348 22.26 -5.57 21.36
CA ILE A 348 23.04 -4.34 21.54
C ILE A 348 22.07 -3.16 21.74
N TYR A 349 22.23 -2.40 22.83
CA TYR A 349 21.50 -1.15 23.06
C TYR A 349 22.19 0.00 22.34
N TYR A 350 21.87 0.19 21.06
CA TYR A 350 22.67 1.04 20.19
C TYR A 350 22.52 2.54 20.46
N ARG A 351 21.42 3.00 21.07
CA ARG A 351 21.30 4.42 21.47
C ARG A 351 22.16 4.77 22.68
N GLU A 352 22.45 3.80 23.53
CA GLU A 352 23.24 3.98 24.76
C GLU A 352 24.75 3.92 24.51
N LEU A 353 25.17 3.73 23.26
CA LEU A 353 26.58 3.75 22.87
C LEU A 353 27.18 5.15 23.08
N GLY A 354 28.48 5.20 23.33
CA GLY A 354 29.26 6.44 23.38
C GLY A 354 29.44 7.03 21.98
N TRP A 355 28.37 7.59 21.42
CA TRP A 355 28.37 8.26 20.11
C TRP A 355 29.40 9.40 20.14
N THR A 356 30.30 9.39 19.16
CA THR A 356 31.17 10.55 18.93
C THR A 356 30.39 11.52 18.05
N GLU A 357 30.08 12.69 18.58
CA GLU A 357 29.45 13.79 17.84
C GLU A 357 30.49 14.49 16.96
N ASP A 358 30.03 15.12 15.88
CA ASP A 358 30.85 15.92 14.96
C ASP A 358 32.16 15.21 14.55
N VAL A 359 32.04 13.94 14.14
CA VAL A 359 33.18 13.09 13.79
C VAL A 359 34.01 13.69 12.63
N TRP A 360 33.57 14.76 11.99
CA TRP A 360 34.01 15.10 10.64
C TRP A 360 34.68 16.46 10.48
N GLY A 361 34.70 17.30 11.51
CA GLY A 361 35.48 18.54 11.51
C GLY A 361 35.20 19.43 10.29
N GLY A 362 33.95 19.46 9.82
CA GLY A 362 33.53 20.25 8.65
C GLY A 362 33.85 19.65 7.28
N GLN A 363 34.32 18.41 7.19
CA GLN A 363 34.54 17.74 5.91
C GLN A 363 33.20 17.43 5.22
N GLU A 364 33.05 17.88 3.98
CA GLU A 364 31.86 17.66 3.18
C GLU A 364 31.84 16.20 2.69
N VAL A 365 31.24 15.32 3.48
CA VAL A 365 31.07 13.91 3.09
C VAL A 365 29.76 13.75 2.33
N VAL A 366 29.87 13.19 1.13
CA VAL A 366 28.84 13.23 0.08
C VAL A 366 28.07 11.91 -0.05
N SER A 367 28.65 10.79 0.41
CA SER A 367 28.05 9.46 0.31
C SER A 367 28.09 8.70 1.63
N ARG A 368 27.23 7.68 1.74
CA ARG A 368 27.17 6.79 2.91
C ARG A 368 28.46 6.00 3.07
N GLU A 369 29.01 5.53 1.96
CA GLU A 369 30.27 4.81 1.88
C GLU A 369 31.43 5.72 2.32
N GLY A 370 31.45 6.96 1.83
CA GLY A 370 32.41 7.96 2.29
C GLY A 370 32.28 8.25 3.79
N LEU A 371 31.06 8.23 4.35
CA LEU A 371 30.86 8.39 5.79
C LEU A 371 31.45 7.22 6.58
N ILE A 372 31.23 6.00 6.11
CA ILE A 372 31.80 4.79 6.70
C ILE A 372 33.33 4.87 6.65
N GLU A 373 33.92 5.20 5.50
CA GLU A 373 35.37 5.35 5.32
C GLU A 373 35.96 6.40 6.26
N VAL A 374 35.31 7.56 6.39
CA VAL A 374 35.74 8.64 7.28
C VAL A 374 35.71 8.19 8.74
N VAL A 375 34.61 7.55 9.20
CA VAL A 375 34.51 7.04 10.57
C VAL A 375 35.58 5.97 10.84
N MET A 376 35.85 5.11 9.85
CA MET A 376 36.90 4.09 9.97
C MET A 376 38.31 4.69 10.01
N HIS A 377 38.60 5.71 9.19
CA HIS A 377 39.86 6.44 9.22
C HIS A 377 40.08 7.16 10.56
N TYR A 378 39.04 7.80 11.09
CA TYR A 378 39.12 8.41 12.41
C TYR A 378 39.29 7.39 13.53
N HIS A 379 38.71 6.21 13.39
CA HIS A 379 38.98 5.10 14.31
C HIS A 379 40.44 4.63 14.23
N GLU A 380 41.04 4.53 13.03
CA GLU A 380 42.46 4.18 12.89
C GLU A 380 43.41 5.21 13.52
N THR A 381 42.97 6.46 13.61
CA THR A 381 43.70 7.57 14.23
C THR A 381 43.31 7.84 15.69
N ASP A 382 42.52 6.93 16.30
CA ASP A 382 42.07 6.97 17.71
C ASP A 382 41.25 8.23 18.07
N ARG A 383 40.50 8.77 17.09
CA ARG A 383 39.66 9.97 17.23
C ARG A 383 38.17 9.68 17.40
N VAL A 384 37.75 8.44 17.24
CA VAL A 384 36.36 7.98 17.45
C VAL A 384 36.33 7.01 18.62
N GLY A 385 35.32 7.16 19.48
CA GLY A 385 35.09 6.25 20.61
C GLY A 385 35.02 4.79 20.17
N LEU A 386 35.81 3.94 20.84
CA LEU A 386 35.81 2.50 20.62
C LEU A 386 34.91 1.82 21.64
N ALA A 387 33.86 1.15 21.17
CA ALA A 387 33.11 0.22 22.01
C ALA A 387 33.64 -1.21 21.80
N GLN A 388 33.77 -2.00 22.87
CA GLN A 388 34.07 -3.42 22.75
C GLN A 388 32.78 -4.22 22.70
N LEU A 389 32.63 -5.11 21.70
CA LEU A 389 31.41 -5.90 21.52
C LEU A 389 31.00 -6.66 22.79
N ALA A 390 31.94 -7.28 23.50
CA ALA A 390 31.66 -7.98 24.77
C ALA A 390 31.04 -7.08 25.84
N GLN A 391 31.39 -5.80 25.86
CA GLN A 391 30.86 -4.81 26.80
C GLN A 391 29.51 -4.25 26.33
N THR A 392 29.21 -4.41 25.04
CA THR A 392 28.01 -3.88 24.40
C THR A 392 26.87 -4.90 24.29
N ILE A 393 27.18 -6.20 24.21
CA ILE A 393 26.16 -7.25 24.18
C ILE A 393 25.56 -7.41 25.57
N ALA A 394 24.32 -6.95 25.74
CA ALA A 394 23.63 -7.02 27.02
C ALA A 394 23.04 -8.40 27.32
N ARG A 395 22.68 -9.15 26.29
CA ARG A 395 22.14 -10.51 26.37
C ARG A 395 22.63 -11.31 25.19
N SER A 396 22.97 -12.58 25.42
CA SER A 396 23.36 -13.51 24.36
C SER A 396 22.83 -14.91 24.61
N ARG A 397 22.42 -15.57 23.53
CA ARG A 397 21.95 -16.95 23.52
C ARG A 397 22.67 -17.73 22.42
N GLU A 398 23.13 -18.94 22.73
CA GLU A 398 23.68 -19.87 21.74
C GLU A 398 22.56 -20.36 20.80
N LEU A 399 22.82 -20.36 19.49
CA LEU A 399 21.90 -20.84 18.47
C LEU A 399 22.10 -22.33 18.22
N GLN A 400 21.03 -23.04 17.89
CA GLN A 400 21.12 -24.48 17.59
C GLN A 400 21.83 -24.75 16.24
N GLY A 401 21.75 -23.78 15.32
CA GLY A 401 22.36 -23.84 13.98
C GLY A 401 23.52 -22.85 13.78
N CYS A 402 23.82 -22.54 12.52
CA CYS A 402 24.79 -21.49 12.12
C CYS A 402 26.27 -21.73 12.51
N GLY A 403 26.63 -22.94 12.97
CA GLY A 403 28.02 -23.28 13.30
C GLY A 403 28.99 -23.20 12.11
N THR A 404 28.47 -23.34 10.89
CA THR A 404 29.18 -23.17 9.62
C THR A 404 28.32 -22.39 8.62
N GLY A 405 28.94 -21.85 7.57
CA GLY A 405 28.24 -21.12 6.50
C GLY A 405 27.70 -19.73 6.91
N PRO A 406 26.98 -19.04 6.01
CA PRO A 406 26.27 -17.80 6.34
C PRO A 406 25.01 -18.07 7.19
N ALA A 407 24.52 -17.02 7.85
CA ALA A 407 23.23 -17.00 8.53
C ALA A 407 22.46 -15.75 8.11
N GLN A 408 21.13 -15.82 8.14
CA GLN A 408 20.24 -14.69 7.87
C GLN A 408 19.35 -14.42 9.07
N LEU A 409 19.08 -13.14 9.34
CA LEU A 409 18.31 -12.66 10.47
C LEU A 409 17.11 -11.84 9.99
N ALA A 410 15.92 -12.22 10.43
CA ALA A 410 14.71 -11.41 10.31
C ALA A 410 14.17 -11.07 11.70
N VAL A 411 13.73 -9.83 11.89
CA VAL A 411 13.37 -9.29 13.21
C VAL A 411 12.04 -8.57 13.21
N ASN A 412 11.35 -8.63 14.34
CA ASN A 412 10.17 -7.82 14.63
C ASN A 412 10.21 -7.41 16.10
N GLY A 413 10.59 -6.16 16.40
CA GLY A 413 10.57 -5.66 17.78
C GLY A 413 9.30 -4.92 18.18
N ARG A 414 8.22 -4.98 17.38
CA ARG A 414 6.94 -4.35 17.76
C ARG A 414 6.42 -4.97 19.07
N ARG A 415 5.95 -4.11 19.98
CA ARG A 415 5.39 -4.54 21.28
C ARG A 415 4.29 -5.60 21.09
N GLY A 416 4.36 -6.69 21.86
CA GLY A 416 3.46 -7.84 21.78
C GLY A 416 3.72 -8.79 20.61
N ARG A 417 4.79 -8.58 19.84
CA ARG A 417 5.25 -9.45 18.74
C ARG A 417 6.78 -9.40 18.62
N ARG A 418 7.49 -9.40 19.76
CA ARG A 418 8.94 -9.27 19.84
C ARG A 418 9.62 -10.60 19.49
N THR A 419 9.87 -10.84 18.20
CA THR A 419 10.40 -12.11 17.69
C THR A 419 11.60 -11.94 16.76
N ALA A 420 12.57 -12.85 16.84
CA ALA A 420 13.65 -12.97 15.88
C ALA A 420 13.59 -14.33 15.18
N CYS A 421 13.93 -14.37 13.90
CA CYS A 421 13.96 -15.58 13.09
C CYS A 421 15.35 -15.68 12.45
N VAL A 422 16.03 -16.79 12.72
CA VAL A 422 17.38 -17.07 12.22
C VAL A 422 17.29 -18.23 11.24
N LEU A 423 17.82 -18.03 10.02
CA LEU A 423 17.94 -19.06 9.00
C LEU A 423 19.42 -19.37 8.77
N ASP A 424 19.80 -20.63 8.94
CA ASP A 424 21.16 -21.08 8.64
C ASP A 424 21.35 -21.51 7.18
N SER A 425 22.60 -21.75 6.78
CA SER A 425 22.91 -22.23 5.42
C SER A 425 22.40 -23.64 5.10
N GLY A 426 22.03 -24.42 6.12
CA GLY A 426 21.44 -25.74 5.97
C GLY A 426 19.93 -25.73 5.77
N GLY A 427 19.30 -24.55 5.84
CA GLY A 427 17.85 -24.40 5.77
C GLY A 427 17.12 -24.58 7.10
N VAL A 428 17.85 -24.69 8.22
CA VAL A 428 17.26 -24.76 9.56
C VAL A 428 16.84 -23.36 9.98
N VAL A 429 15.59 -23.25 10.43
CA VAL A 429 14.99 -22.01 10.91
C VAL A 429 14.78 -22.12 12.42
N GLU A 430 15.36 -21.20 13.17
CA GLU A 430 15.14 -21.03 14.60
C GLU A 430 14.35 -19.73 14.85
N VAL A 431 13.22 -19.84 15.56
CA VAL A 431 12.37 -18.69 15.92
C VAL A 431 12.49 -18.45 17.42
N LEU A 432 12.82 -17.22 17.78
CA LEU A 432 13.13 -16.78 19.14
C LEU A 432 12.08 -15.76 19.58
N ASP A 433 11.46 -16.01 20.74
CA ASP A 433 10.65 -15.02 21.44
C ASP A 433 11.57 -14.17 22.33
N MET A 434 11.73 -12.91 21.97
CA MET A 434 12.62 -11.98 22.65
C MET A 434 11.91 -11.23 23.80
N GLU A 435 10.62 -11.47 24.03
CA GLU A 435 9.84 -10.89 25.14
C GLU A 435 9.93 -11.74 26.42
N LEU A 436 9.94 -13.07 26.28
CA LEU A 436 9.85 -14.03 27.38
C LEU A 436 11.19 -14.39 28.05
N GLU A 437 12.32 -14.18 27.36
CA GLU A 437 13.66 -14.54 27.90
C GLU A 437 14.18 -13.61 29.02
N GLY A 438 13.34 -12.73 29.57
CA GLY A 438 13.66 -11.94 30.76
C GLY A 438 13.18 -12.54 32.09
N GLY A 439 12.62 -13.76 32.06
CA GLY A 439 11.82 -14.29 33.16
C GLY A 439 12.48 -15.33 34.06
N GLU A 440 13.19 -16.34 33.56
CA GLU A 440 13.43 -17.56 34.36
C GLU A 440 14.79 -18.24 34.07
N GLU A 441 15.47 -18.64 35.15
CA GLU A 441 16.51 -19.68 35.29
C GLU A 441 17.99 -19.33 35.07
N GLU A 442 18.58 -18.54 35.99
CA GLU A 442 19.88 -18.94 36.57
C GLU A 442 19.59 -19.90 37.72
N ALA A 443 19.56 -21.20 37.43
CA ALA A 443 19.58 -22.24 38.46
C ALA A 443 20.95 -22.21 39.14
N GLU A 444 21.02 -21.54 40.29
CA GLU A 444 22.12 -21.70 41.24
C GLU A 444 22.26 -23.19 41.56
N SER A 445 23.42 -23.73 41.24
CA SER A 445 23.85 -25.06 41.65
C SER A 445 24.11 -25.05 43.16
N GLU A 446 23.08 -25.33 43.95
CA GLU A 446 23.25 -25.75 45.33
C GLU A 446 23.98 -27.10 45.34
N SER A 447 25.28 -27.03 45.57
CA SER A 447 26.09 -28.17 45.99
C SER A 447 25.65 -28.59 47.38
N GLU A 448 24.82 -29.62 47.47
CA GLU A 448 24.63 -30.39 48.70
C GLU A 448 25.97 -31.04 49.08
N ARG A 449 26.56 -30.53 50.17
CA ARG A 449 27.52 -31.28 50.99
C ARG A 449 26.72 -31.95 52.10
N GLU A 450 26.63 -33.26 52.05
CA GLU A 450 26.56 -34.12 53.23
C GLU A 450 27.87 -34.88 53.41
#